data_AF-A0A8T0D337-F1
#
_entry.id   AF-A0A8T0D337-F1
#
_cell.length_a   1.000
_cell.length_b   1.000
_cell.length_c   1.000
_cell.angle_alpha   90.00
_cell.angle_beta   90.00
_cell.angle_gamma   90.00
#
_symmetry.space_group_name_H-M   'P 1'
#
loop_
_entity.id
_entity.type
_entity.pdbx_description
1 polymer ?
#
loop_
_entity_poly.entity_id
_entity_poly.type
_entity_poly.pdbx_seq_one_letter_code
_entity_poly.pdbx_strand_id
1 'polypeptide(L)'
;MNFSSCKTYSCIFCIAGDCWLLAAIACLSMHKNLFEQIVPEDQSFTSEYCGLFRFHFWHYGEWKEVVVDDRLPTVRGSLIYIHSTEKNEFWSALMEKAYAKLCGSYEALKGGTTSEALEDFTGGIAEMFELRDKCPPDLLKIMLKSQERCSLMACSIQADPNRVEAELPNGLIMGHAYSVTSVKVVNVSIPGRSGDIPLVRVRNPWGNEAEWKGAWSDKSREWSLLSDATRREVGITFDDDGEFWMSYEDFVRNFEKLEICHLGPQSLGGENETRGRHWEMCVEQGSWKPRVSAGGCRNFLETFWINPQYRVTVVDPDENDDDNLGTMIVGLMQKNRRCLRKQGEDLLTIGYAVYELAVKGLSLQTSHQSFNETLVDSSTIMIS
;
A
#
# COMPACT_ATOMS: atom_id res chain seq x y z
N MET A 1 22.41 -20.13 -3.06
CA MET A 1 21.45 -19.80 -1.98
C MET A 1 20.07 -19.90 -2.59
N ASN A 2 19.14 -20.60 -1.94
CA ASN A 2 17.77 -20.76 -2.42
C ASN A 2 16.93 -19.54 -1.98
N PHE A 3 16.09 -19.00 -2.85
CA PHE A 3 15.18 -17.92 -2.45
C PHE A 3 14.19 -18.38 -1.36
N SER A 4 13.98 -19.69 -1.20
CA SER A 4 13.21 -20.28 -0.10
C SER A 4 13.84 -20.12 1.31
N SER A 5 15.07 -19.61 1.41
CA SER A 5 15.76 -19.33 2.69
C SER A 5 15.83 -17.84 3.02
N CYS A 6 15.16 -16.99 2.23
CA CYS A 6 15.11 -15.55 2.48
C CYS A 6 14.54 -15.31 3.87
N LYS A 7 15.34 -14.66 4.72
CA LYS A 7 14.79 -14.09 5.93
C LYS A 7 13.99 -12.87 5.47
N THR A 8 12.72 -12.85 5.80
CA THR A 8 11.80 -11.70 5.68
C THR A 8 12.33 -10.38 6.30
N TYR A 9 13.51 -10.43 6.95
CA TYR A 9 14.04 -9.52 7.95
C TYR A 9 15.39 -8.89 7.58
N SER A 10 15.94 -9.14 6.41
CA SER A 10 17.22 -8.53 6.05
C SER A 10 17.05 -7.04 5.84
N CYS A 11 17.91 -6.22 6.46
CA CYS A 11 17.88 -4.78 6.30
C CYS A 11 18.20 -4.45 4.84
N ILE A 12 17.34 -3.66 4.19
CA ILE A 12 17.54 -3.26 2.79
C ILE A 12 17.83 -1.77 2.76
N PHE A 13 18.91 -1.38 2.06
CA PHE A 13 19.30 0.01 1.84
C PHE A 13 19.08 0.41 0.39
N CYS A 14 18.69 1.68 0.16
CA CYS A 14 18.65 2.29 -1.16
C CYS A 14 19.42 3.62 -1.15
N ILE A 15 19.93 4.06 -2.31
CA ILE A 15 20.41 5.43 -2.47
C ILE A 15 19.18 6.33 -2.71
N ALA A 16 19.20 7.55 -2.16
CA ALA A 16 18.15 8.56 -2.26
C ALA A 16 17.38 8.57 -3.60
N GLY A 17 16.09 8.23 -3.55
CA GLY A 17 15.17 8.28 -4.70
C GLY A 17 14.14 7.14 -4.75
N ASP A 18 14.49 5.97 -4.21
CA ASP A 18 13.68 4.74 -4.33
C ASP A 18 13.18 4.18 -2.98
N CYS A 19 13.18 5.01 -1.94
CA CYS A 19 12.67 4.67 -0.60
C CYS A 19 11.20 4.20 -0.63
N TRP A 20 10.42 4.73 -1.57
CA TRP A 20 9.04 4.33 -1.82
C TRP A 20 8.91 2.85 -2.26
N LEU A 21 9.85 2.37 -3.07
CA LEU A 21 9.87 1.00 -3.58
C LEU A 21 10.32 0.03 -2.48
N LEU A 22 11.36 0.43 -1.73
CA LEU A 22 11.82 -0.29 -0.56
C LEU A 22 10.70 -0.51 0.45
N ALA A 23 9.89 0.51 0.73
CA ALA A 23 8.73 0.42 1.60
C ALA A 23 7.76 -0.69 1.17
N ALA A 24 7.41 -0.70 -0.11
CA ALA A 24 6.48 -1.68 -0.67
C ALA A 24 7.07 -3.09 -0.62
N ILE A 25 8.36 -3.26 -0.94
CA ILE A 25 9.07 -4.54 -0.85
C ILE A 25 9.09 -5.07 0.59
N ALA A 26 9.35 -4.19 1.56
CA ALA A 26 9.40 -4.59 2.96
C ALA A 26 8.01 -4.87 3.56
N CYS A 27 6.98 -4.18 3.09
CA CYS A 27 5.59 -4.52 3.40
C CYS A 27 5.25 -5.90 2.83
N LEU A 28 5.56 -6.12 1.55
CA LEU A 28 5.33 -7.37 0.83
C LEU A 28 6.04 -8.57 1.48
N SER A 29 7.30 -8.42 1.90
CA SER A 29 8.08 -9.53 2.44
C SER A 29 7.44 -10.16 3.67
N MET A 30 6.66 -9.38 4.44
CA MET A 30 5.91 -9.85 5.61
C MET A 30 4.76 -10.79 5.26
N HIS A 31 4.31 -10.78 4.01
CA HIS A 31 3.19 -11.59 3.53
C HIS A 31 3.71 -12.66 2.57
N LYS A 32 4.09 -13.81 3.14
CA LYS A 32 4.71 -14.93 2.41
C LYS A 32 4.00 -15.26 1.09
N ASN A 33 2.68 -15.43 1.10
CA ASN A 33 1.91 -15.79 -0.10
C ASN A 33 2.00 -14.74 -1.21
N LEU A 34 1.93 -13.45 -0.86
CA LEU A 34 2.09 -12.35 -1.82
C LEU A 34 3.53 -12.26 -2.32
N PHE A 35 4.49 -12.46 -1.42
CA PHE A 35 5.91 -12.46 -1.76
C PHE A 35 6.25 -13.56 -2.77
N GLU A 36 5.80 -14.80 -2.54
CA GLU A 36 6.03 -15.94 -3.43
C GLU A 36 5.35 -15.78 -4.79
N GLN A 37 4.24 -15.03 -4.85
CA GLN A 37 3.57 -14.71 -6.10
C GLN A 37 4.46 -13.85 -7.02
N ILE A 38 5.30 -12.98 -6.44
CA ILE A 38 6.19 -12.07 -7.18
C ILE A 38 7.59 -12.64 -7.35
N VAL A 39 8.09 -13.34 -6.33
CA VAL A 39 9.42 -13.91 -6.24
C VAL A 39 9.31 -15.44 -6.13
N PRO A 40 9.32 -16.16 -7.27
CA PRO A 40 9.26 -17.62 -7.25
C PRO A 40 10.40 -18.23 -6.43
N GLU A 41 10.06 -19.10 -5.47
CA GLU A 41 11.02 -19.74 -4.56
C GLU A 41 11.94 -20.76 -5.21
N ASP A 42 11.61 -21.21 -6.43
CA ASP A 42 12.32 -22.24 -7.18
C ASP A 42 13.63 -21.76 -7.81
N GLN A 43 14.04 -20.53 -7.51
CA GLN A 43 15.22 -19.89 -8.06
C GLN A 43 16.43 -19.99 -7.12
N SER A 44 17.58 -20.32 -7.68
CA SER A 44 18.80 -20.55 -6.91
C SER A 44 20.07 -20.17 -7.66
N PHE A 45 21.04 -19.62 -6.94
CA PHE A 45 22.40 -19.43 -7.46
C PHE A 45 23.23 -20.72 -7.50
N THR A 46 22.73 -21.82 -6.94
CA THR A 46 23.50 -23.06 -6.73
C THR A 46 22.95 -24.26 -7.49
N SER A 47 21.63 -24.34 -7.66
CA SER A 47 20.97 -25.43 -8.41
C SER A 47 20.50 -24.90 -9.75
N GLU A 48 20.79 -25.61 -10.83
CA GLU A 48 20.36 -25.27 -12.20
C GLU A 48 20.64 -23.82 -12.63
N TYR A 49 21.71 -23.25 -12.07
CA TYR A 49 22.06 -21.85 -12.27
C TYR A 49 22.52 -21.58 -13.71
N CYS A 50 21.87 -20.62 -14.36
CA CYS A 50 22.21 -20.16 -15.71
C CYS A 50 22.31 -18.62 -15.83
N GLY A 51 22.38 -17.90 -14.70
CA GLY A 51 22.46 -16.43 -14.69
C GLY A 51 21.14 -15.73 -15.06
N LEU A 52 20.01 -16.40 -14.88
CA LEU A 52 18.68 -15.92 -15.24
C LEU A 52 17.73 -16.06 -14.05
N PHE A 53 16.98 -14.98 -13.79
CA PHE A 53 15.98 -14.90 -12.74
C PHE A 53 14.67 -14.33 -13.30
N ARG A 54 13.55 -14.70 -12.69
CA ARG A 54 12.19 -14.33 -13.07
C ARG A 54 11.43 -13.74 -11.88
N PHE A 55 10.58 -12.78 -12.19
CA PHE A 55 9.72 -12.10 -11.24
C PHE A 55 8.35 -11.88 -11.87
N HIS A 56 7.28 -11.85 -11.08
CA HIS A 56 5.94 -11.56 -11.58
C HIS A 56 5.46 -10.23 -11.01
N PHE A 57 5.02 -9.34 -11.88
CA PHE A 57 4.43 -8.06 -11.48
C PHE A 57 3.02 -7.97 -12.05
N TRP A 58 2.10 -7.46 -11.26
CA TRP A 58 0.83 -7.01 -11.78
C TRP A 58 1.07 -5.73 -12.59
N HIS A 59 0.48 -5.66 -13.77
CA HIS A 59 0.69 -4.54 -14.65
C HIS A 59 -0.56 -4.25 -15.49
N TYR A 60 -1.31 -3.23 -15.06
CA TYR A 60 -2.51 -2.76 -15.74
C TYR A 60 -3.62 -3.80 -15.94
N GLY A 61 -3.85 -4.65 -14.93
CA GLY A 61 -4.89 -5.67 -14.92
C GLY A 61 -4.43 -7.09 -15.20
N GLU A 62 -3.13 -7.29 -15.48
CA GLU A 62 -2.58 -8.60 -15.86
C GLU A 62 -1.26 -8.87 -15.16
N TRP A 63 -1.06 -10.11 -14.71
CA TRP A 63 0.23 -10.57 -14.19
C TRP A 63 1.21 -10.81 -15.33
N LYS A 64 2.39 -10.18 -15.23
CA LYS A 64 3.46 -10.26 -16.22
C LYS A 64 4.72 -10.85 -15.61
N GLU A 65 5.25 -11.88 -16.25
CA GLU A 65 6.57 -12.42 -15.93
C GLU A 65 7.66 -11.54 -16.57
N VAL A 66 8.63 -11.13 -15.75
CA VAL A 66 9.79 -10.34 -16.16
C VAL A 66 11.05 -11.12 -15.83
N VAL A 67 11.78 -11.46 -16.89
CA VAL A 67 13.04 -12.20 -16.80
C VAL A 67 14.22 -11.24 -16.86
N VAL A 68 15.20 -11.39 -15.97
CA VAL A 68 16.44 -10.60 -15.92
C VAL A 68 17.66 -11.48 -15.75
N ASP A 69 18.80 -11.01 -16.26
CA ASP A 69 20.10 -11.58 -15.90
C ASP A 69 20.55 -11.08 -14.51
N ASP A 70 21.63 -11.65 -13.98
CA ASP A 70 22.15 -11.35 -12.64
C ASP A 70 23.14 -10.16 -12.58
N ARG A 71 23.39 -9.46 -13.69
CA ARG A 71 24.33 -8.33 -13.72
C ARG A 71 23.75 -7.10 -13.03
N LEU A 72 24.24 -6.78 -11.86
CA LEU A 72 23.77 -5.63 -11.08
C LEU A 72 24.71 -4.41 -11.23
N PRO A 73 24.16 -3.18 -11.25
CA PRO A 73 24.97 -1.97 -11.26
C PRO A 73 25.83 -1.84 -10.00
N THR A 74 27.13 -1.61 -10.17
CA THR A 74 28.07 -1.42 -9.05
C THR A 74 28.98 -0.22 -9.29
N VAL A 75 29.42 0.41 -8.19
CA VAL A 75 30.49 1.40 -8.17
C VAL A 75 31.53 0.93 -7.17
N ARG A 76 32.79 0.78 -7.61
CA ARG A 76 33.90 0.25 -6.79
C ARG A 76 33.57 -1.09 -6.11
N GLY A 77 32.83 -1.96 -6.81
CA GLY A 77 32.45 -3.28 -6.32
C GLY A 77 31.32 -3.30 -5.28
N SER A 78 30.68 -2.16 -5.01
CA SER A 78 29.50 -2.06 -4.15
C SER A 78 28.24 -1.81 -4.98
N LEU A 79 27.12 -2.44 -4.62
CA LEU A 79 25.81 -2.20 -5.23
C LEU A 79 25.39 -0.74 -4.96
N ILE A 80 24.78 -0.10 -5.95
CA ILE A 80 24.37 1.31 -5.87
C ILE A 80 22.87 1.50 -5.76
N TYR A 81 22.08 0.44 -5.86
CA TYR A 81 20.63 0.49 -5.68
C TYR A 81 20.22 -0.41 -4.52
N ILE A 82 18.98 -0.91 -4.50
CA ILE A 82 18.47 -1.77 -3.44
C ILE A 82 19.39 -2.97 -3.23
N HIS A 83 19.83 -3.17 -1.99
CA HIS A 83 20.62 -4.34 -1.60
C HIS A 83 20.39 -4.71 -0.14
N SER A 84 20.55 -5.99 0.15
CA SER A 84 20.53 -6.51 1.52
C SER A 84 21.83 -6.17 2.25
N THR A 85 21.76 -5.98 3.56
CA THR A 85 22.95 -5.99 4.44
C THR A 85 23.64 -7.35 4.48
N GLU A 86 22.90 -8.42 4.22
CA GLU A 86 23.44 -9.76 4.09
C GLU A 86 24.14 -9.93 2.74
N LYS A 87 25.47 -10.11 2.77
CA LYS A 87 26.31 -10.13 1.57
C LYS A 87 25.98 -11.21 0.54
N ASN A 88 25.21 -12.22 0.92
CA ASN A 88 24.87 -13.37 0.09
C ASN A 88 23.41 -13.35 -0.40
N GLU A 89 22.67 -12.26 -0.16
CA GLU A 89 21.27 -12.14 -0.51
C GLU A 89 21.05 -11.07 -1.60
N PHE A 90 20.50 -11.49 -2.74
CA PHE A 90 20.42 -10.67 -3.95
C PHE A 90 19.00 -10.56 -4.53
N TRP A 91 17.99 -11.20 -3.93
CA TRP A 91 16.64 -11.23 -4.49
C TRP A 91 16.06 -9.81 -4.61
N SER A 92 16.27 -8.94 -3.62
CA SER A 92 15.74 -7.58 -3.60
C SER A 92 16.37 -6.72 -4.70
N ALA A 93 17.69 -6.83 -4.88
CA ALA A 93 18.42 -6.16 -5.95
C ALA A 93 17.97 -6.61 -7.35
N LEU A 94 17.71 -7.91 -7.52
CA LEU A 94 17.23 -8.49 -8.78
C LEU A 94 15.76 -8.14 -9.06
N MET A 95 14.93 -8.10 -8.01
CA MET A 95 13.53 -7.69 -8.10
C MET A 95 13.43 -6.23 -8.55
N GLU A 96 14.20 -5.33 -7.93
CA GLU A 96 14.29 -3.93 -8.35
C GLU A 96 14.76 -3.82 -9.80
N LYS A 97 15.76 -4.62 -10.22
CA LYS A 97 16.19 -4.66 -11.62
C LYS A 97 15.07 -5.08 -12.57
N ALA A 98 14.30 -6.10 -12.21
CA ALA A 98 13.18 -6.58 -13.00
C ALA A 98 12.07 -5.51 -13.10
N TYR A 99 11.78 -4.84 -11.99
CA TYR A 99 10.83 -3.75 -11.95
C TYR A 99 11.30 -2.53 -12.75
N ALA A 100 12.59 -2.18 -12.66
CA ALA A 100 13.23 -1.16 -13.50
C ALA A 100 13.14 -1.52 -14.99
N LYS A 101 13.31 -2.79 -15.36
CA LYS A 101 13.14 -3.27 -16.73
C LYS A 101 11.70 -3.13 -17.20
N LEU A 102 10.72 -3.47 -16.37
CA LEU A 102 9.29 -3.28 -16.67
C LEU A 102 8.95 -1.79 -16.90
N CYS A 103 9.49 -0.91 -16.06
CA CYS A 103 9.32 0.54 -16.17
C CYS A 103 10.17 1.19 -17.28
N GLY A 104 11.15 0.47 -17.83
CA GLY A 104 11.99 0.86 -18.96
C GLY A 104 13.41 1.36 -18.61
N SER A 105 13.73 1.63 -17.34
CA SER A 105 15.08 1.86 -16.80
C SER A 105 15.04 2.18 -15.30
N TYR A 106 16.17 2.05 -14.59
CA TYR A 106 16.29 2.51 -13.19
C TYR A 106 15.91 3.98 -13.02
N GLU A 107 16.29 4.86 -13.95
CA GLU A 107 15.91 6.27 -13.90
C GLU A 107 14.40 6.50 -13.96
N ALA A 108 13.63 5.58 -14.57
CA ALA A 108 12.18 5.67 -14.65
C ALA A 108 11.48 5.36 -13.32
N LEU A 109 12.20 4.79 -12.34
CA LEU A 109 11.72 4.55 -10.98
C LEU A 109 11.74 5.82 -10.12
N LYS A 110 12.50 6.85 -10.52
CA LYS A 110 12.55 8.11 -9.76
C LYS A 110 11.17 8.76 -9.63
N GLY A 111 10.80 9.08 -8.39
CA GLY A 111 9.55 9.77 -8.07
C GLY A 111 8.33 8.87 -8.24
N GLY A 112 8.43 7.59 -7.87
CA GLY A 112 7.25 6.75 -7.60
C GLY A 112 6.70 6.95 -6.20
N THR A 113 5.57 6.31 -5.94
CA THR A 113 4.89 6.28 -4.64
C THR A 113 4.74 4.84 -4.15
N THR A 114 4.73 4.63 -2.83
CA THR A 114 4.64 3.27 -2.26
C THR A 114 3.35 2.58 -2.71
N SER A 115 2.26 3.33 -2.85
CA SER A 115 0.97 2.92 -3.38
C SER A 115 1.08 2.30 -4.78
N GLU A 116 1.78 2.97 -5.70
CA GLU A 116 2.00 2.43 -7.06
C GLU A 116 2.77 1.10 -7.04
N ALA A 117 3.80 0.98 -6.18
CA ALA A 117 4.51 -0.28 -6.04
C ALA A 117 3.62 -1.37 -5.43
N LEU A 118 2.82 -1.06 -4.41
CA LEU A 118 1.91 -2.02 -3.80
C LEU A 118 0.85 -2.51 -4.80
N GLU A 119 0.32 -1.64 -5.66
CA GLU A 119 -0.58 -2.03 -6.76
C GLU A 119 0.12 -2.96 -7.76
N ASP A 120 1.32 -2.60 -8.23
CA ASP A 120 2.08 -3.43 -9.18
C ASP A 120 2.57 -4.75 -8.55
N PHE A 121 2.67 -4.84 -7.23
CA PHE A 121 3.06 -6.05 -6.51
C PHE A 121 1.88 -6.95 -6.20
N THR A 122 0.71 -6.39 -5.94
CA THR A 122 -0.42 -7.18 -5.42
C THR A 122 -1.59 -7.30 -6.39
N GLY A 123 -1.70 -6.41 -7.36
CA GLY A 123 -2.91 -6.22 -8.16
C GLY A 123 -4.11 -5.69 -7.37
N GLY A 124 -3.85 -5.14 -6.18
CA GLY A 124 -4.85 -4.44 -5.36
C GLY A 124 -5.10 -3.01 -5.84
N ILE A 125 -5.87 -2.27 -5.05
CA ILE A 125 -6.15 -0.84 -5.25
C ILE A 125 -5.60 -0.07 -4.04
N ALA A 126 -4.81 0.97 -4.28
CA ALA A 126 -4.24 1.77 -3.21
C ALA A 126 -4.99 3.10 -2.98
N GLU A 127 -5.19 3.44 -1.72
CA GLU A 127 -5.68 4.74 -1.24
C GLU A 127 -4.59 5.42 -0.42
N MET A 128 -4.53 6.76 -0.51
CA MET A 128 -3.54 7.58 0.19
C MET A 128 -4.23 8.63 1.06
N PHE A 129 -3.83 8.68 2.32
CA PHE A 129 -4.35 9.58 3.34
C PHE A 129 -3.25 10.53 3.83
N GLU A 130 -3.53 11.84 3.82
CA GLU A 130 -2.70 12.86 4.46
C GLU A 130 -3.08 12.98 5.94
N LEU A 131 -2.16 12.65 6.86
CA LEU A 131 -2.46 12.51 8.29
C LEU A 131 -2.46 13.82 9.08
N ARG A 132 -1.78 14.88 8.60
CA ARG A 132 -1.68 16.13 9.35
C ARG A 132 -2.87 17.07 9.14
N ASP A 133 -3.03 17.55 7.91
CA ASP A 133 -3.98 18.64 7.63
C ASP A 133 -5.34 18.14 7.12
N LYS A 134 -5.42 16.92 6.59
CA LYS A 134 -6.61 16.37 5.94
C LYS A 134 -6.96 14.96 6.42
N CYS A 135 -6.66 14.66 7.68
CA CYS A 135 -6.95 13.36 8.26
C CYS A 135 -8.48 13.16 8.33
N PRO A 136 -9.03 12.10 7.72
CA PRO A 136 -10.46 11.83 7.83
C PRO A 136 -10.83 11.47 9.28
N PRO A 137 -11.97 11.98 9.80
CA PRO A 137 -12.36 11.77 11.20
C PRO A 137 -12.61 10.29 11.54
N ASP A 138 -12.92 9.48 10.55
CA ASP A 138 -13.20 8.06 10.63
C ASP A 138 -12.00 7.18 10.21
N LEU A 139 -10.81 7.77 10.05
CA LEU A 139 -9.61 7.04 9.61
C LEU A 139 -9.32 5.79 10.47
N LEU A 140 -9.50 5.86 11.78
CA LEU A 140 -9.31 4.69 12.66
C LEU A 140 -10.24 3.54 12.26
N LYS A 141 -11.50 3.83 11.91
CA LYS A 141 -12.48 2.83 11.45
C LYS A 141 -12.04 2.25 10.11
N ILE A 142 -11.55 3.09 9.19
CA ILE A 142 -11.00 2.67 7.90
C ILE A 142 -9.82 1.71 8.10
N MET A 143 -8.86 2.06 8.97
CA MET A 143 -7.70 1.22 9.27
C MET A 143 -8.09 -0.13 9.88
N LEU A 144 -9.05 -0.15 10.82
CA LEU A 144 -9.55 -1.39 11.42
C LEU A 144 -10.23 -2.29 10.39
N LYS A 145 -11.16 -1.75 9.59
CA LYS A 145 -11.83 -2.48 8.51
C LYS A 145 -10.85 -2.97 7.44
N SER A 146 -9.82 -2.18 7.13
CA SER A 146 -8.76 -2.54 6.19
C SER A 146 -7.94 -3.73 6.68
N GLN A 147 -7.58 -3.74 7.96
CA GLN A 147 -6.89 -4.88 8.59
C GLN A 147 -7.75 -6.15 8.58
N GLU A 148 -9.05 -6.05 8.90
CA GLU A 148 -9.99 -7.19 8.85
C GLU A 148 -10.11 -7.81 7.45
N ARG A 149 -9.85 -7.02 6.42
CA ARG A 149 -9.83 -7.44 5.00
C ARG A 149 -8.44 -7.73 4.46
N CYS A 150 -7.46 -7.93 5.36
CA CYS A 150 -6.07 -8.23 5.03
C CYS A 150 -5.41 -7.20 4.09
N SER A 151 -5.86 -5.94 4.10
CA SER A 151 -5.24 -4.88 3.31
C SER A 151 -3.84 -4.58 3.83
N LEU A 152 -2.91 -4.25 2.93
CA LEU A 152 -1.57 -3.83 3.29
C LEU A 152 -1.58 -2.35 3.67
N MET A 153 -0.81 -1.97 4.68
CA MET A 153 -0.73 -0.58 5.13
C MET A 153 0.72 -0.15 5.29
N ALA A 154 1.06 1.01 4.74
CA ALA A 154 2.36 1.64 4.84
C ALA A 154 2.21 3.10 5.27
N CYS A 155 3.14 3.62 6.05
CA CYS A 155 3.16 5.02 6.46
C CYS A 155 4.55 5.63 6.28
N SER A 156 4.60 6.96 6.17
CA SER A 156 5.89 7.65 6.00
C SER A 156 5.91 9.03 6.64
N ILE A 157 7.14 9.47 6.90
CA ILE A 157 7.46 10.83 7.35
C ILE A 157 8.27 11.47 6.21
N GLN A 158 7.85 12.64 5.71
CA GLN A 158 8.58 13.26 4.60
C GLN A 158 10.01 13.63 5.01
N ALA A 159 10.93 13.54 4.04
CA ALA A 159 12.29 14.01 4.23
C ALA A 159 12.31 15.54 4.30
N ASP A 160 13.21 16.10 5.11
CA ASP A 160 13.60 17.50 4.98
C ASP A 160 14.49 17.61 3.72
N PRO A 161 14.23 18.57 2.80
CA PRO A 161 15.06 18.77 1.61
C PRO A 161 16.56 18.91 1.91
N ASN A 162 16.92 19.35 3.13
CA ASN A 162 18.29 19.55 3.56
C ASN A 162 18.85 18.41 4.43
N ARG A 163 18.04 17.41 4.80
CA ARG A 163 18.46 16.27 5.62
C ARG A 163 17.78 14.98 5.14
N VAL A 164 18.58 14.11 4.52
CA VAL A 164 18.15 12.76 4.14
C VAL A 164 18.27 11.85 5.35
N GLU A 165 17.21 11.10 5.68
CA GLU A 165 17.21 10.00 6.65
C GLU A 165 17.78 10.36 8.04
N ALA A 166 17.16 11.35 8.68
CA ALA A 166 17.53 11.77 10.02
C ALA A 166 16.64 11.11 11.09
N GLU A 167 17.27 10.44 12.07
CA GLU A 167 16.59 10.00 13.28
C GLU A 167 16.13 11.21 14.10
N LEU A 168 14.85 11.22 14.44
CA LEU A 168 14.22 12.21 15.30
C LEU A 168 14.47 11.88 16.77
N PRO A 169 14.35 12.87 17.69
CA PRO A 169 14.51 12.62 19.13
C PRO A 169 13.56 11.57 19.72
N ASN A 170 12.41 11.34 19.06
CA ASN A 170 11.44 10.32 19.43
C ASN A 170 11.75 8.92 18.85
N GLY A 171 12.87 8.76 18.13
CA GLY A 171 13.35 7.51 17.53
C GLY A 171 12.84 7.20 16.12
N LEU A 172 11.87 7.96 15.60
CA LEU A 172 11.40 7.79 14.22
C LEU A 172 12.38 8.38 13.22
N ILE A 173 12.39 7.89 11.99
CA ILE A 173 13.31 8.30 10.92
C ILE A 173 12.52 9.08 9.87
N MET A 174 12.97 10.30 9.58
CA MET A 174 12.39 11.10 8.51
C MET A 174 12.86 10.64 7.12
N GLY A 175 12.04 10.83 6.09
CA GLY A 175 12.38 10.41 4.74
C GLY A 175 12.35 8.90 4.55
N HIS A 176 11.73 8.19 5.50
CA HIS A 176 11.68 6.74 5.56
C HIS A 176 10.23 6.26 5.60
N ALA A 177 10.04 5.04 5.13
CA ALA A 177 8.75 4.40 5.09
C ALA A 177 8.71 3.20 6.04
N TYR A 178 7.54 3.00 6.62
CA TYR A 178 7.24 2.03 7.64
C TYR A 178 6.02 1.22 7.23
N SER A 179 5.88 0.01 7.77
CA SER A 179 4.69 -0.82 7.57
C SER A 179 3.79 -0.74 8.80
N VAL A 180 2.49 -0.56 8.63
CA VAL A 180 1.53 -0.72 9.72
C VAL A 180 1.12 -2.19 9.77
N THR A 181 1.54 -2.89 10.82
CA THR A 181 1.37 -4.36 10.92
C THR A 181 0.22 -4.76 11.83
N SER A 182 -0.28 -3.85 12.67
CA SER A 182 -1.53 -4.07 13.38
C SER A 182 -2.21 -2.79 13.86
N VAL A 183 -3.53 -2.83 14.01
CA VAL A 183 -4.36 -1.79 14.63
C VAL A 183 -5.31 -2.47 15.61
N LYS A 184 -5.30 -2.05 16.87
CA LYS A 184 -6.14 -2.64 17.92
C LYS A 184 -6.69 -1.57 18.85
N VAL A 185 -7.87 -1.80 19.37
CA VAL A 185 -8.44 -0.99 20.45
C VAL A 185 -8.31 -1.79 21.74
N VAL A 186 -7.57 -1.25 22.71
CA VAL A 186 -7.35 -1.91 24.00
C VAL A 186 -8.12 -1.20 25.09
N ASN A 187 -8.78 -1.96 25.96
CA ASN A 187 -9.43 -1.39 27.14
C ASN A 187 -8.40 -1.21 28.26
N VAL A 188 -8.29 0.02 28.76
CA VAL A 188 -7.43 0.35 29.89
C VAL A 188 -8.31 0.65 31.10
N SER A 189 -8.02 -0.02 32.22
CA SER A 189 -8.72 0.18 33.48
C SER A 189 -7.77 0.66 34.56
N ILE A 190 -7.82 1.95 34.86
CA ILE A 190 -7.11 2.57 35.99
C ILE A 190 -8.13 2.82 37.12
N PRO A 191 -7.74 2.76 38.41
CA PRO A 191 -8.65 3.14 39.49
C PRO A 191 -9.24 4.54 39.28
N GLY A 192 -10.55 4.59 39.01
CA GLY A 192 -11.30 5.83 38.77
C GLY A 192 -11.37 6.31 37.30
N ARG A 193 -10.77 5.59 36.35
CA ARG A 193 -10.84 5.92 34.91
C ARG A 193 -10.67 4.66 34.05
N SER A 194 -11.71 4.29 33.32
CA SER A 194 -11.65 3.26 32.27
C SER A 194 -11.85 3.91 30.91
N GLY A 195 -11.16 3.44 29.88
CA GLY A 195 -11.31 3.95 28.53
C GLY A 195 -10.66 3.03 27.50
N ASP A 196 -11.19 3.12 26.28
CA ASP A 196 -10.63 2.42 25.13
C ASP A 196 -9.53 3.28 24.50
N ILE A 197 -8.38 2.66 24.25
CA ILE A 197 -7.23 3.31 23.64
C ILE A 197 -6.90 2.62 22.32
N PRO A 198 -7.02 3.32 21.18
CA PRO A 198 -6.56 2.80 19.91
C PRO A 198 -5.03 2.83 19.83
N LEU A 199 -4.45 1.68 19.51
CA LEU A 199 -3.03 1.47 19.32
C LEU A 199 -2.74 1.03 17.88
N VAL A 200 -1.63 1.51 17.35
CA VAL A 200 -1.11 1.16 16.03
C VAL A 200 0.26 0.53 16.21
N ARG A 201 0.47 -0.66 15.64
CA ARG A 201 1.76 -1.31 15.54
C ARG A 201 2.40 -0.97 14.20
N VAL A 202 3.61 -0.46 14.27
CA VAL A 202 4.38 0.01 13.13
C VAL A 202 5.71 -0.72 13.10
N ARG A 203 6.18 -1.07 11.91
CA ARG A 203 7.45 -1.77 11.69
C ARG A 203 8.40 -0.93 10.85
N ASN A 204 9.61 -0.74 11.38
CA ASN A 204 10.74 -0.23 10.63
C ASN A 204 11.34 -1.37 9.77
N PRO A 205 11.38 -1.25 8.44
CA PRO A 205 11.94 -2.28 7.57
C PRO A 205 13.44 -2.51 7.75
N TRP A 206 14.16 -1.61 8.41
CA TRP A 206 15.55 -1.83 8.77
C TRP A 206 15.73 -2.85 9.88
N GLY A 207 14.69 -3.19 10.65
CA GLY A 207 14.78 -4.17 11.73
C GLY A 207 15.91 -3.89 12.72
N ASN A 208 16.18 -2.61 12.98
CA ASN A 208 17.22 -2.15 13.90
C ASN A 208 16.59 -1.41 15.09
N GLU A 209 17.40 -1.09 16.09
CA GLU A 209 16.98 -0.44 17.36
C GLU A 209 16.37 0.98 17.19
N ALA A 210 16.24 1.50 15.96
CA ALA A 210 15.63 2.80 15.68
C ALA A 210 14.10 2.69 15.73
N GLU A 211 13.58 2.60 16.96
CA GLU A 211 12.17 2.41 17.29
C GLU A 211 11.59 3.62 18.03
N TRP A 212 10.26 3.67 18.11
CA TRP A 212 9.54 4.69 18.86
C TRP A 212 9.94 4.71 20.34
N LYS A 213 10.25 5.90 20.87
CA LYS A 213 10.70 6.11 22.27
C LYS A 213 9.63 6.72 23.17
N GLY A 214 8.41 6.94 22.65
CA GLY A 214 7.31 7.59 23.37
C GLY A 214 6.39 6.61 24.09
N ALA A 215 5.16 7.05 24.36
CA ALA A 215 4.15 6.22 25.02
C ALA A 215 3.83 4.97 24.19
N TRP A 216 3.66 3.84 24.87
CA TRP A 216 3.42 2.50 24.29
C TRP A 216 4.59 1.89 23.51
N SER A 217 5.77 2.53 23.54
CA SER A 217 7.02 1.88 23.13
C SER A 217 7.30 0.59 23.90
N ASP A 218 8.23 -0.22 23.42
CA ASP A 218 8.58 -1.50 24.01
C ASP A 218 9.01 -1.41 25.49
N LYS A 219 9.65 -0.30 25.87
CA LYS A 219 10.11 -0.06 27.24
C LYS A 219 9.14 0.82 28.07
N SER A 220 7.96 1.10 27.52
CA SER A 220 6.96 2.01 28.11
C SER A 220 6.31 1.41 29.36
N ARG A 221 6.08 2.22 30.38
CA ARG A 221 5.41 1.78 31.63
C ARG A 221 3.90 1.61 31.44
N GLU A 222 3.35 2.18 30.39
CA GLU A 222 1.94 2.21 30.02
C GLU A 222 1.41 0.79 29.80
N TRP A 223 2.26 -0.15 29.38
CA TRP A 223 1.92 -1.57 29.34
C TRP A 223 1.46 -2.11 30.69
N SER A 224 1.99 -1.59 31.80
CA SER A 224 1.57 -1.98 33.16
C SER A 224 0.08 -1.74 33.45
N LEU A 225 -0.56 -0.86 32.68
CA LEU A 225 -1.98 -0.52 32.79
C LEU A 225 -2.91 -1.57 32.17
N LEU A 226 -2.37 -2.46 31.34
CA LEU A 226 -3.12 -3.55 30.71
C LEU A 226 -3.06 -4.82 31.56
N SER A 227 -4.16 -5.59 31.51
CA SER A 227 -4.19 -6.94 32.08
C SER A 227 -3.28 -7.90 31.33
N ASP A 228 -2.79 -8.96 31.99
CA ASP A 228 -1.96 -9.98 31.35
C ASP A 228 -2.69 -10.73 30.22
N ALA A 229 -4.02 -10.77 30.23
CA ALA A 229 -4.82 -11.32 29.14
C ALA A 229 -4.76 -10.38 27.92
N THR A 230 -5.00 -9.08 28.12
CA THR A 230 -4.96 -8.07 27.07
C THR A 230 -3.55 -7.95 26.46
N ARG A 231 -2.48 -8.02 27.25
CA ARG A 231 -1.10 -8.00 26.71
C ARG A 231 -0.83 -9.19 25.79
N ARG A 232 -1.30 -10.38 26.15
CA ARG A 232 -1.18 -11.58 25.31
C ARG A 232 -2.00 -11.47 24.03
N GLU A 233 -3.19 -10.88 24.12
CA GLU A 233 -4.06 -10.63 22.96
C GLU A 233 -3.47 -9.59 22.00
N VAL A 234 -2.89 -8.51 22.52
CA VAL A 234 -2.17 -7.52 21.73
C VAL A 234 -0.99 -8.19 21.00
N GLY A 235 -0.39 -9.20 21.64
CA GLY A 235 0.71 -9.97 21.06
C GLY A 235 2.01 -9.18 21.15
N ILE A 236 2.27 -8.59 22.32
CA ILE A 236 3.47 -7.79 22.55
C ILE A 236 4.69 -8.71 22.49
N THR A 237 5.50 -8.54 21.45
CA THR A 237 6.87 -9.03 21.35
C THR A 237 7.79 -7.87 21.72
N PHE A 238 8.78 -8.14 22.57
CA PHE A 238 9.79 -7.17 22.99
C PHE A 238 11.13 -7.62 22.39
N ASP A 239 11.17 -7.69 21.07
CA ASP A 239 12.35 -8.11 20.31
C ASP A 239 12.86 -6.88 19.56
N ASP A 240 14.18 -6.71 19.43
CA ASP A 240 14.77 -5.62 18.65
C ASP A 240 14.64 -5.93 17.13
N ASP A 241 13.39 -6.03 16.63
CA ASP A 241 13.04 -6.41 15.26
C ASP A 241 12.50 -5.23 14.43
N GLY A 242 12.51 -4.03 15.03
CA GLY A 242 12.01 -2.80 14.46
C GLY A 242 10.50 -2.63 14.53
N GLU A 243 9.74 -3.57 15.12
CA GLU A 243 8.32 -3.38 15.44
C GLU A 243 8.14 -2.63 16.75
N PHE A 244 7.21 -1.68 16.78
CA PHE A 244 6.82 -0.99 18.01
C PHE A 244 5.35 -0.63 17.97
N TRP A 245 4.76 -0.48 19.17
CA TRP A 245 3.42 0.09 19.30
C TRP A 245 3.48 1.57 19.64
N MET A 246 2.45 2.30 19.22
CA MET A 246 2.21 3.68 19.61
C MET A 246 0.71 3.96 19.69
N SER A 247 0.33 5.06 20.35
CA SER A 247 -1.06 5.51 20.33
C SER A 247 -1.46 5.96 18.92
N TYR A 248 -2.72 5.78 18.53
CA TYR A 248 -3.23 6.32 17.27
C TYR A 248 -3.09 7.84 17.19
N GLU A 249 -3.24 8.54 18.32
CA GLU A 249 -3.03 10.00 18.38
C GLU A 249 -1.59 10.39 18.04
N ASP A 250 -0.61 9.67 18.60
CA ASP A 250 0.79 9.87 18.25
C ASP A 250 1.06 9.47 16.80
N PHE A 251 0.42 8.42 16.29
CA PHE A 251 0.57 7.99 14.91
C PHE A 251 0.18 9.12 13.94
N VAL A 252 -1.03 9.66 14.09
CA VAL A 252 -1.54 10.77 13.26
C VAL A 252 -0.67 12.03 13.41
N ARG A 253 -0.13 12.28 14.61
CA ARG A 253 0.70 13.46 14.89
C ARG A 253 2.10 13.38 14.29
N ASN A 254 2.71 12.20 14.29
CA ASN A 254 4.12 12.02 13.90
C ASN A 254 4.28 11.64 12.43
N PHE A 255 3.38 10.81 11.88
CA PHE A 255 3.38 10.43 10.47
C PHE A 255 2.66 11.47 9.60
N GLU A 256 3.01 11.51 8.32
CA GLU A 256 2.42 12.47 7.37
C GLU A 256 1.51 11.83 6.35
N LYS A 257 1.85 10.61 5.95
CA LYS A 257 1.12 9.87 4.93
C LYS A 257 0.85 8.45 5.43
N LEU A 258 -0.36 7.97 5.18
CA LEU A 258 -0.74 6.57 5.29
C LEU A 258 -1.25 6.12 3.93
N GLU A 259 -0.78 4.98 3.47
CA GLU A 259 -1.13 4.37 2.20
C GLU A 259 -1.69 2.97 2.50
N ILE A 260 -2.89 2.69 2.01
CA ILE A 260 -3.59 1.42 2.23
C ILE A 260 -3.80 0.76 0.88
N CYS A 261 -3.29 -0.45 0.69
CA CYS A 261 -3.53 -1.25 -0.51
C CYS A 261 -4.52 -2.37 -0.22
N HIS A 262 -5.73 -2.22 -0.79
CA HIS A 262 -6.82 -3.16 -0.66
C HIS A 262 -6.62 -4.34 -1.61
N LEU A 263 -6.50 -5.52 -1.04
CA LEU A 263 -6.25 -6.75 -1.79
C LEU A 263 -7.54 -7.28 -2.41
N GLY A 264 -7.48 -7.59 -3.70
CA GLY A 264 -8.59 -8.21 -4.43
C GLY A 264 -8.42 -9.73 -4.56
N PRO A 265 -9.39 -10.42 -5.20
CA PRO A 265 -9.31 -11.86 -5.45
C PRO A 265 -8.07 -12.29 -6.23
N GLN A 266 -7.51 -11.39 -7.05
CA GLN A 266 -6.29 -11.62 -7.83
C GLN A 266 -5.01 -11.64 -6.98
N SER A 267 -5.05 -11.05 -5.78
CA SER A 267 -3.93 -10.95 -4.86
C SER A 267 -3.80 -12.17 -3.95
N LEU A 268 -4.91 -12.83 -3.59
CA LEU A 268 -4.94 -13.80 -2.50
C LEU A 268 -4.85 -15.27 -2.91
N GLY A 269 -4.58 -15.57 -4.18
CA GLY A 269 -4.29 -16.94 -4.63
C GLY A 269 -5.41 -17.95 -4.37
N GLY A 270 -6.53 -17.84 -5.09
CA GLY A 270 -7.59 -18.86 -5.11
C GLY A 270 -8.43 -18.98 -3.83
N GLU A 271 -9.70 -19.39 -3.99
CA GLU A 271 -10.79 -19.32 -2.99
C GLU A 271 -10.57 -20.13 -1.68
N ASN A 272 -9.48 -20.87 -1.53
CA ASN A 272 -9.36 -21.89 -0.47
C ASN A 272 -8.42 -21.56 0.70
N GLU A 273 -7.64 -20.46 0.67
CA GLU A 273 -6.60 -20.22 1.69
C GLU A 273 -6.85 -19.06 2.66
N THR A 274 -7.80 -18.15 2.39
CA THR A 274 -7.97 -16.95 3.22
C THR A 274 -9.25 -16.99 4.05
N ARG A 275 -9.11 -17.36 5.34
CA ARG A 275 -10.14 -17.14 6.36
C ARG A 275 -10.25 -15.64 6.64
N GLY A 276 -11.27 -14.96 6.14
CA GLY A 276 -11.48 -13.52 6.39
C GLY A 276 -12.56 -12.90 5.51
N ARG A 277 -12.87 -11.62 5.76
CA ARG A 277 -13.69 -10.79 4.86
C ARG A 277 -12.78 -10.36 3.68
N HIS A 278 -13.30 -10.39 2.45
CA HIS A 278 -12.53 -10.02 1.26
C HIS A 278 -13.18 -8.87 0.51
N TRP A 279 -12.42 -8.19 -0.33
CA TRP A 279 -12.98 -7.22 -1.28
C TRP A 279 -13.46 -7.95 -2.54
N GLU A 280 -14.64 -7.57 -3.01
CA GLU A 280 -15.07 -7.90 -4.36
C GLU A 280 -14.46 -6.88 -5.34
N MET A 281 -14.03 -7.34 -6.51
CA MET A 281 -13.35 -6.49 -7.48
C MET A 281 -13.93 -6.67 -8.88
N CYS A 282 -14.25 -5.55 -9.53
CA CYS A 282 -14.59 -5.48 -10.94
C CYS A 282 -13.57 -4.60 -11.66
N VAL A 283 -13.05 -5.06 -12.81
CA VAL A 283 -12.04 -4.35 -13.59
C VAL A 283 -12.56 -4.12 -14.98
N GLU A 284 -12.61 -2.85 -15.39
CA GLU A 284 -13.03 -2.43 -16.71
C GLU A 284 -11.87 -1.78 -17.46
N GLN A 285 -11.79 -2.02 -18.78
CA GLN A 285 -10.75 -1.45 -19.63
C GLN A 285 -11.35 -0.54 -20.69
N GLY A 286 -10.80 0.68 -20.81
CA GLY A 286 -11.27 1.69 -21.76
C GLY A 286 -10.14 2.46 -22.43
N SER A 287 -10.53 3.37 -23.34
CA SER A 287 -9.59 4.31 -23.97
C SER A 287 -10.28 5.63 -24.33
N TRP A 288 -9.55 6.73 -24.16
CA TRP A 288 -9.98 8.05 -24.63
C TRP A 288 -9.35 8.34 -26.00
N LYS A 289 -10.18 8.35 -27.03
CA LYS A 289 -9.77 8.61 -28.41
C LYS A 289 -10.22 10.01 -28.84
N PRO A 290 -9.33 10.85 -29.39
CA PRO A 290 -9.69 12.17 -29.88
C PRO A 290 -10.91 12.12 -30.81
N ARG A 291 -11.88 13.02 -30.57
CA ARG A 291 -13.14 13.14 -31.36
C ARG A 291 -14.07 11.92 -31.32
N VAL A 292 -13.80 10.94 -30.47
CA VAL A 292 -14.66 9.75 -30.30
C VAL A 292 -15.13 9.64 -28.85
N SER A 293 -14.18 9.44 -27.93
CA SER A 293 -14.47 9.20 -26.50
C SER A 293 -13.72 10.15 -25.55
N ALA A 294 -12.84 11.01 -26.06
CA ALA A 294 -12.11 12.00 -25.25
C ALA A 294 -12.98 13.23 -24.95
N GLY A 295 -13.93 13.08 -24.02
CA GLY A 295 -14.94 14.10 -23.69
C GLY A 295 -14.46 15.24 -22.78
N GLY A 296 -13.31 15.08 -22.14
CA GLY A 296 -12.80 16.03 -21.14
C GLY A 296 -13.50 15.86 -19.78
N CYS A 297 -13.27 16.79 -18.86
CA CYS A 297 -13.90 16.80 -17.53
C CYS A 297 -15.24 17.54 -17.53
N ARG A 298 -15.88 17.64 -16.34
CA ARG A 298 -17.20 18.27 -16.18
C ARG A 298 -17.26 19.76 -16.57
N ASN A 299 -16.12 20.42 -16.70
CA ASN A 299 -16.03 21.79 -17.23
C ASN A 299 -16.36 21.86 -18.73
N PHE A 300 -16.38 20.74 -19.44
CA PHE A 300 -16.66 20.63 -20.88
C PHE A 300 -17.97 19.87 -21.12
N LEU A 301 -19.10 20.42 -20.64
CA LEU A 301 -20.42 19.74 -20.64
C LEU A 301 -20.87 19.26 -22.03
N GLU A 302 -20.49 19.98 -23.10
CA GLU A 302 -20.86 19.64 -24.49
C GLU A 302 -20.26 18.31 -24.97
N THR A 303 -19.10 17.94 -24.43
CA THR A 303 -18.35 16.74 -24.82
C THR A 303 -18.26 15.71 -23.70
N PHE A 304 -18.46 16.09 -22.44
CA PHE A 304 -18.28 15.22 -21.28
C PHE A 304 -19.04 13.89 -21.38
N TRP A 305 -20.25 13.91 -21.92
CA TRP A 305 -21.12 12.73 -22.04
C TRP A 305 -20.58 11.64 -22.99
N ILE A 306 -19.60 11.96 -23.85
CA ILE A 306 -18.99 10.99 -24.78
C ILE A 306 -17.92 10.12 -24.12
N ASN A 307 -17.51 10.46 -22.88
CA ASN A 307 -16.60 9.61 -22.11
C ASN A 307 -17.25 8.22 -21.87
N PRO A 308 -16.44 7.14 -21.75
CA PRO A 308 -16.96 5.82 -21.38
C PRO A 308 -17.70 5.87 -20.04
N GLN A 309 -18.84 5.17 -19.95
CA GLN A 309 -19.67 5.12 -18.75
C GLN A 309 -19.79 3.68 -18.26
N TYR A 310 -19.60 3.47 -16.95
CA TYR A 310 -19.64 2.15 -16.33
C TYR A 310 -20.72 2.12 -15.25
N ARG A 311 -21.49 1.04 -15.23
CA ARG A 311 -22.59 0.86 -14.28
C ARG A 311 -22.14 -0.10 -13.18
N VAL A 312 -22.29 0.32 -11.92
CA VAL A 312 -21.99 -0.52 -10.74
C VAL A 312 -23.23 -0.60 -9.86
N THR A 313 -23.45 -1.76 -9.25
CA THR A 313 -24.51 -1.95 -8.24
C THR A 313 -23.82 -2.28 -6.93
N VAL A 314 -24.03 -1.43 -5.92
CA VAL A 314 -23.50 -1.64 -4.58
C VAL A 314 -24.62 -2.19 -3.71
N VAL A 315 -24.36 -3.28 -3.01
CA VAL A 315 -25.27 -3.91 -2.04
C VAL A 315 -24.59 -3.86 -0.69
N ASP A 316 -25.35 -3.51 0.35
CA ASP A 316 -24.86 -3.57 1.73
C ASP A 316 -24.40 -5.01 2.08
N PRO A 317 -23.11 -5.21 2.43
CA PRO A 317 -22.60 -6.51 2.80
C PRO A 317 -22.82 -6.88 4.29
N ASP A 318 -23.18 -5.93 5.16
CA ASP A 318 -23.20 -6.10 6.61
C ASP A 318 -24.66 -6.12 7.15
N GLU A 319 -25.33 -7.29 7.10
CA GLU A 319 -26.72 -7.47 7.60
C GLU A 319 -26.96 -7.10 9.09
N ASN A 320 -25.90 -6.81 9.84
CA ASN A 320 -25.93 -6.49 11.27
C ASN A 320 -25.71 -4.99 11.56
N ASP A 321 -25.48 -4.15 10.55
CA ASP A 321 -25.51 -2.70 10.72
C ASP A 321 -26.86 -2.13 10.25
N ASP A 322 -27.30 -1.05 10.90
CA ASP A 322 -28.59 -0.40 10.60
C ASP A 322 -28.43 0.65 9.47
N ASP A 323 -27.25 0.78 8.87
CA ASP A 323 -26.91 1.91 8.01
C ASP A 323 -27.36 1.67 6.56
N ASN A 324 -27.55 0.42 6.10
CA ASN A 324 -27.93 0.06 4.71
C ASN A 324 -26.96 0.62 3.63
N LEU A 325 -25.71 0.91 4.02
CA LEU A 325 -24.70 1.54 3.18
C LEU A 325 -23.68 0.51 2.70
N GLY A 326 -23.36 0.55 1.41
CA GLY A 326 -22.21 -0.18 0.88
C GLY A 326 -21.02 0.75 0.63
N THR A 327 -19.82 0.28 0.97
CA THR A 327 -18.57 0.98 0.66
C THR A 327 -18.00 0.46 -0.66
N MET A 328 -17.67 1.37 -1.57
CA MET A 328 -16.96 1.06 -2.81
C MET A 328 -15.73 1.95 -2.95
N ILE A 329 -14.65 1.35 -3.44
CA ILE A 329 -13.40 2.04 -3.78
C ILE A 329 -13.24 2.00 -5.30
N VAL A 330 -12.97 3.15 -5.91
CA VAL A 330 -12.81 3.28 -7.38
C VAL A 330 -11.40 3.75 -7.71
N GLY A 331 -10.62 2.85 -8.30
CA GLY A 331 -9.30 3.15 -8.87
C GLY A 331 -9.39 3.44 -10.37
N LEU A 332 -8.91 4.60 -10.82
CA LEU A 332 -8.78 4.94 -12.23
C LEU A 332 -7.30 5.04 -12.62
N MET A 333 -6.84 4.11 -13.45
CA MET A 333 -5.43 3.98 -13.81
C MET A 333 -5.18 4.31 -15.29
N GLN A 334 -4.14 5.11 -15.57
CA GLN A 334 -3.66 5.38 -16.93
C GLN A 334 -2.47 4.49 -17.30
N LYS A 335 -2.49 3.89 -18.50
CA LYS A 335 -1.49 2.91 -18.93
C LYS A 335 -0.31 3.57 -19.67
N ASN A 336 0.89 3.03 -19.50
CA ASN A 336 2.10 3.27 -20.33
C ASN A 336 2.60 4.73 -20.40
N ARG A 337 2.37 5.57 -19.39
CA ARG A 337 2.88 6.96 -19.42
C ARG A 337 4.31 7.09 -18.88
N ARG A 338 4.71 6.28 -17.89
CA ARG A 338 6.07 6.32 -17.30
C ARG A 338 7.18 6.11 -18.34
N CYS A 339 6.99 5.18 -19.27
CA CYS A 339 7.96 4.92 -20.34
C CYS A 339 8.06 6.06 -21.37
N LEU A 340 7.08 6.97 -21.42
CA LEU A 340 7.07 8.15 -22.29
C LEU A 340 7.77 9.37 -21.68
N ARG A 341 8.18 9.33 -20.41
CA ARG A 341 8.96 10.43 -19.79
C ARG A 341 10.25 10.75 -20.55
N LYS A 342 10.89 9.74 -21.15
CA LYS A 342 12.06 9.92 -22.03
C LYS A 342 11.76 10.79 -23.27
N GLN A 343 10.49 10.90 -23.64
CA GLN A 343 10.00 11.71 -24.76
C GLN A 343 9.44 13.07 -24.31
N GLY A 344 9.54 13.40 -23.02
CA GLY A 344 9.03 14.66 -22.45
C GLY A 344 7.55 14.64 -22.08
N GLU A 345 6.89 13.48 -22.14
CA GLU A 345 5.48 13.30 -21.81
C GLU A 345 5.31 12.90 -20.34
N ASP A 346 4.41 13.56 -19.61
CA ASP A 346 4.12 13.26 -18.19
C ASP A 346 2.73 12.62 -17.99
N LEU A 347 2.31 12.32 -16.78
CA LEU A 347 0.95 11.83 -16.50
C LEU A 347 -0.12 12.82 -16.97
N LEU A 348 -1.22 12.31 -17.53
CA LEU A 348 -2.40 13.13 -17.81
C LEU A 348 -3.15 13.40 -16.50
N THR A 349 -3.77 14.57 -16.40
CA THR A 349 -4.77 14.84 -15.36
C THR A 349 -6.02 14.01 -15.65
N ILE A 350 -6.29 13.02 -14.80
CA ILE A 350 -7.42 12.11 -14.90
C ILE A 350 -8.30 12.21 -13.65
N GLY A 351 -9.55 11.79 -13.78
CA GLY A 351 -10.52 11.71 -12.70
C GLY A 351 -11.81 11.10 -13.23
N TYR A 352 -12.75 10.84 -12.34
CA TYR A 352 -14.06 10.30 -12.66
C TYR A 352 -15.14 11.05 -11.87
N ALA A 353 -16.39 10.91 -12.30
CA ALA A 353 -17.56 11.36 -11.56
C ALA A 353 -18.54 10.19 -11.36
N VAL A 354 -19.08 10.07 -10.16
CA VAL A 354 -20.08 9.07 -9.79
C VAL A 354 -21.46 9.71 -9.79
N TYR A 355 -22.44 9.05 -10.40
CA TYR A 355 -23.83 9.50 -10.47
C TYR A 355 -24.76 8.41 -9.99
N GLU A 356 -25.74 8.75 -9.16
CA GLU A 356 -26.81 7.83 -8.78
C GLU A 356 -27.82 7.67 -9.94
N LEU A 357 -28.16 6.44 -10.28
CA LEU A 357 -29.16 6.12 -11.30
C LEU A 357 -30.52 5.88 -10.65
N ALA A 358 -31.39 6.89 -10.68
CA ALA A 358 -32.77 6.75 -10.25
C ALA A 358 -33.51 5.69 -11.08
N VAL A 359 -34.13 4.71 -10.39
CA VAL A 359 -34.98 3.70 -11.03
C VAL A 359 -36.30 4.34 -11.45
N LYS A 360 -36.36 4.73 -12.74
CA LYS A 360 -37.51 5.28 -13.48
C LYS A 360 -38.15 6.55 -12.91
N GLY A 361 -37.81 7.66 -13.57
CA GLY A 361 -38.73 8.76 -13.80
C GLY A 361 -38.65 9.91 -12.80
N LEU A 362 -37.46 10.48 -12.58
CA LEU A 362 -37.20 11.91 -12.32
C LEU A 362 -35.72 12.08 -11.94
N SER A 363 -35.06 13.04 -12.60
CA SER A 363 -33.73 13.65 -12.34
C SER A 363 -32.60 12.80 -11.71
N LEU A 364 -31.46 12.72 -12.42
CA LEU A 364 -30.16 12.36 -11.83
C LEU A 364 -29.86 13.31 -10.66
N GLN A 365 -29.79 12.79 -9.45
CA GLN A 365 -29.28 13.53 -8.29
C GLN A 365 -27.77 13.29 -8.18
N THR A 366 -27.04 14.37 -7.91
CA THR A 366 -25.58 14.41 -7.88
C THR A 366 -25.07 14.33 -6.46
N SER A 367 -24.23 13.32 -6.17
CA SER A 367 -23.26 13.37 -5.08
C SER A 367 -21.86 13.56 -5.69
N HIS A 368 -21.07 14.45 -5.09
CA HIS A 368 -19.72 14.78 -5.56
C HIS A 368 -18.71 14.19 -4.57
N GLN A 369 -17.81 13.33 -5.04
CA GLN A 369 -16.65 12.93 -4.27
C GLN A 369 -15.41 12.84 -5.15
N SER A 370 -14.35 13.46 -4.68
CA SER A 370 -12.98 13.32 -5.18
C SER A 370 -12.27 12.30 -4.29
N PHE A 371 -11.51 11.38 -4.90
CA PHE A 371 -10.56 10.43 -4.29
C PHE A 371 -10.71 10.23 -2.77
N ASN A 372 -11.22 9.04 -2.41
CA ASN A 372 -11.34 8.37 -1.11
C ASN A 372 -12.78 7.88 -0.91
N GLU A 373 -12.91 6.63 -0.42
CA GLU A 373 -14.14 5.88 -0.08
C GLU A 373 -15.48 6.56 -0.43
N THR A 374 -16.21 5.99 -1.40
CA THR A 374 -17.58 6.42 -1.68
C THR A 374 -18.57 5.58 -0.90
N LEU A 375 -19.17 6.19 0.13
CA LEU A 375 -20.40 5.69 0.75
C LEU A 375 -21.54 5.91 -0.25
N VAL A 376 -22.14 4.82 -0.69
CA VAL A 376 -23.28 4.87 -1.61
C VAL A 376 -24.43 4.13 -0.96
N ASP A 377 -25.60 4.78 -0.89
CA ASP A 377 -26.86 4.09 -0.62
C ASP A 377 -26.99 2.91 -1.60
N SER A 378 -27.58 1.79 -1.16
CA SER A 378 -27.81 0.63 -2.01
C SER A 378 -28.55 1.00 -3.31
N SER A 379 -27.79 1.30 -4.36
CA SER A 379 -28.25 1.95 -5.58
C SER A 379 -27.35 1.57 -6.75
N THR A 380 -27.90 1.70 -7.96
CA THR A 380 -27.08 1.63 -9.15
C THR A 380 -26.42 2.98 -9.36
N ILE A 381 -25.11 2.99 -9.57
CA ILE A 381 -24.36 4.20 -9.91
C ILE A 381 -23.74 4.08 -11.31
N MET A 382 -23.50 5.25 -11.92
CA MET A 382 -22.76 5.41 -13.17
C MET A 382 -21.45 6.15 -12.88
N ILE A 383 -20.35 5.59 -13.33
CA ILE A 383 -19.02 6.22 -13.29
C ILE A 383 -18.72 6.72 -14.70
N SER A 384 -18.41 8.02 -14.86
CA SER A 384 -18.09 8.66 -16.14
C SER A 384 -16.78 9.44 -16.10
#